data_AF-A0A382ERX2-F1
#
_entry.id   AF-A0A382ERX2-F1
#
_cell.length_a   1.000
_cell.length_b   1.000
_cell.length_c   1.000
_cell.angle_alpha   90.00
_cell.angle_beta   90.00
_cell.angle_gamma   90.00
#
_symmetry.space_group_name_H-M   'P 1'
#
loop_
_entity.id
_entity.type
_entity.pdbx_description
1 polymer ?
#
loop_
_entity_poly.entity_id
_entity_poly.type
_entity_poly.pdbx_seq_one_letter_code
_entity_poly.pdbx_strand_id
1 'polypeptide(L)' 'MSDFQLVSVHEPAGDQPQAITELSAGLTRGDTDQVLLGATGTGKTFTIAHVIVE' A
#
# COMPACT_ATOMS: atom_id res chain seq x y z
N MET A 1 13.39 8.82 -14.76
CA MET A 1 11.93 8.63 -14.54
C MET A 1 11.53 9.61 -13.45
N SER A 2 10.29 10.09 -13.46
CA SER A 2 9.78 10.94 -12.36
C SER A 2 9.34 10.07 -11.20
N ASP A 3 9.62 10.51 -9.98
CA ASP A 3 9.12 9.86 -8.76
C ASP A 3 7.59 9.93 -8.72
N PHE A 4 6.95 8.88 -8.18
CA PHE A 4 5.52 8.93 -7.92
C PHE A 4 5.23 9.90 -6.78
N GLN A 5 4.22 10.74 -6.95
CA GLN A 5 3.72 11.64 -5.90
C GLN A 5 2.27 11.31 -5.59
N LEU A 6 2.02 10.75 -4.41
CA LEU A 6 0.67 10.54 -3.90
C LEU A 6 0.18 11.79 -3.17
N VAL A 7 -0.92 12.36 -3.67
CA VAL A 7 -1.56 13.53 -3.06
C VAL A 7 -2.88 13.09 -2.44
N SER A 8 -3.01 13.33 -1.13
CA SER A 8 -4.20 12.99 -0.36
C SER A 8 -4.33 13.93 0.84
N VAL A 9 -5.57 14.22 1.25
CA VAL A 9 -5.87 14.92 2.51
C VAL A 9 -5.99 13.97 3.70
N HIS A 10 -5.93 12.66 3.44
CA HIS A 10 -6.02 11.60 4.43
C HIS A 10 -4.67 10.93 4.59
N GLU A 11 -4.36 10.49 5.81
CA GLU A 11 -3.23 9.64 6.14
C GLU A 11 -3.69 8.18 6.28
N PRO A 12 -2.81 7.19 6.04
CA PRO A 12 -3.10 5.79 6.31
C PRO A 12 -3.56 5.57 7.76
N ALA A 13 -4.66 4.83 7.94
CA ALA A 13 -5.25 4.59 9.26
C ALA A 13 -5.75 3.15 9.42
N GLY A 14 -6.05 2.75 10.66
CA GLY A 14 -6.44 1.37 10.98
C GLY A 14 -5.33 0.39 10.59
N ASP A 15 -5.68 -0.64 9.82
CA ASP A 15 -4.73 -1.68 9.39
C ASP A 15 -3.93 -1.28 8.13
N GLN A 16 -4.23 -0.13 7.52
CA GLN A 16 -3.57 0.29 6.28
C GLN A 16 -2.05 0.45 6.43
N PRO A 17 -1.49 1.08 7.49
CA PRO A 17 -0.03 1.24 7.63
C PRO A 17 0.71 -0.10 7.69
N GLN A 18 0.13 -1.08 8.39
CA GLN A 18 0.70 -2.43 8.46
C GLN A 18 0.64 -3.12 7.09
N ALA A 19 -0.50 -3.08 6.42
CA ALA A 19 -0.67 -3.69 5.10
C ALA A 19 0.29 -3.07 4.06
N ILE A 20 0.50 -1.76 4.09
CA ILE A 20 1.47 -1.05 3.25
C ILE A 20 2.88 -1.60 3.52
N THR A 21 3.31 -1.58 4.79
CA THR A 21 4.65 -2.05 5.20
C THR A 21 4.90 -3.51 4.78
N GLU A 22 3.94 -4.40 4.98
CA GLU A 22 4.08 -5.82 4.66
C GLU A 22 4.19 -6.05 3.14
N LEU A 23 3.37 -5.36 2.34
CA LEU A 23 3.37 -5.47 0.89
C LEU A 23 4.67 -4.90 0.28
N SER A 24 5.09 -3.73 0.73
CA SER A 24 6.34 -3.08 0.28
C SER A 24 7.57 -3.90 0.67
N ALA A 25 7.57 -4.49 1.87
CA ALA A 25 8.62 -5.42 2.29
C ALA A 25 8.64 -6.69 1.42
N GLY A 26 7.47 -7.24 1.04
CA GLY A 26 7.40 -8.37 0.13
C GLY A 26 7.95 -8.06 -1.26
N LEU A 27 7.67 -6.86 -1.79
CA LEU A 27 8.25 -6.40 -3.05
C LEU A 27 9.78 -6.31 -2.96
N THR A 28 10.29 -5.76 -1.86
CA THR A 28 11.73 -5.65 -1.61
C THR A 28 12.41 -7.02 -1.48
N ARG A 29 11.73 -8.01 -0.89
CA ARG A 29 12.21 -9.41 -0.82
C ARG A 29 12.16 -10.14 -2.16
N GLY A 30 11.43 -9.61 -3.14
CA GLY A 30 11.23 -10.26 -4.44
C GLY A 30 10.13 -11.31 -4.44
N ASP A 31 9.15 -11.21 -3.52
CA ASP A 31 8.00 -12.10 -3.48
C ASP A 31 7.17 -11.93 -4.78
N THR A 32 6.95 -13.02 -5.52
CA THR A 32 6.26 -12.97 -6.82
C THR A 32 4.77 -12.77 -6.68
N ASP A 33 4.17 -13.33 -5.63
CA ASP A 33 2.73 -13.36 -5.40
C ASP A 33 2.41 -12.86 -3.99
N GLN A 34 1.56 -11.83 -3.90
CA GLN A 34 1.10 -11.25 -2.65
C GLN A 34 -0.40 -10.95 -2.74
N VAL A 35 -1.12 -11.09 -1.62
CA VAL A 35 -2.58 -10.90 -1.56
C VAL A 35 -2.92 -9.89 -0.47
N LEU A 36 -3.54 -8.77 -0.85
CA LEU A 36 -4.14 -7.83 0.08
C LEU A 36 -5.58 -8.26 0.41
N LEU A 37 -5.77 -8.95 1.53
CA LEU A 37 -7.10 -9.33 2.02
C LEU A 37 -7.78 -8.15 2.74
N GLY A 38 -8.35 -7.22 1.96
CA GLY A 38 -9.08 -6.08 2.51
C GLY A 38 -10.61 -6.23 2.43
N ALA A 39 -11.32 -6.00 3.53
CA ALA A 39 -12.78 -5.93 3.54
C ALA A 39 -13.34 -4.80 2.65
N THR A 40 -14.63 -4.83 2.35
CA THR A 40 -15.28 -3.76 1.58
C THR A 40 -15.27 -2.46 2.38
N GLY A 41 -14.90 -1.34 1.74
CA GLY A 41 -14.85 -0.03 2.38
C GLY A 41 -13.57 0.30 3.14
N THR A 42 -12.58 -0.59 3.23
CA THR A 42 -11.33 -0.35 3.99
C THR A 42 -10.29 0.50 3.23
N GLY A 43 -10.62 1.00 2.03
CA GLY A 43 -9.71 1.86 1.27
C GLY A 43 -8.58 1.13 0.55
N LYS A 44 -8.79 -0.10 0.04
CA LYS A 44 -7.76 -0.89 -0.67
C LYS A 44 -6.99 -0.13 -1.75
N THR A 45 -7.66 0.72 -2.54
CA THR A 45 -6.99 1.55 -3.56
C THR A 45 -5.98 2.51 -2.94
N PHE A 46 -6.33 3.12 -1.80
CA PHE A 46 -5.47 4.06 -1.09
C PHE A 46 -4.26 3.35 -0.45
N THR A 47 -4.46 2.14 0.06
CA THR A 47 -3.38 1.25 0.53
C THR A 47 -2.39 0.93 -0.60
N ILE A 48 -2.87 0.47 -1.76
CA ILE A 48 -1.99 0.14 -2.89
C ILE A 48 -1.30 1.38 -3.46
N ALA A 49 -1.96 2.53 -3.47
CA ALA A 49 -1.33 3.78 -3.91
C ALA A 49 -0.12 4.15 -3.04
N HIS A 50 -0.16 3.88 -1.74
CA HIS A 50 0.99 4.07 -0.84
C HIS A 50 2.11 3.08 -1.14
N VAL A 51 1.79 1.81 -1.40
CA VAL A 51 2.78 0.78 -1.80
C VAL A 51 3.53 1.15 -3.09
N ILE A 52 2.90 1.90 -4.00
CA ILE A 52 3.55 2.37 -5.24
C ILE A 52 4.53 3.53 -4.99
N VAL A 53 4.30 4.32 -3.93
CA VAL A 53 5.11 5.50 -3.58
C VAL A 53 6.26 5.19 -2.63
N GLU A 54 6.09 4.17 -1.77
CA GLU A 54 7.12 3.70 -0.83
C GLU A 54 8.33 3.08 -1.53
#